data_AF-A0A3E0NKI7-F1
#
_entry.id   AF-A0A3E0NKI7-F1
#
_cell.length_a   1.000
_cell.length_b   1.000
_cell.length_c   1.000
_cell.angle_alpha   90.00
_cell.angle_beta   90.00
_cell.angle_gamma   90.00
#
_symmetry.space_group_name_H-M   'P 1'
#
loop_
_entity.id
_entity.type
_entity.pdbx_description
1 polymer ?
#
loop_
_entity_poly.entity_id
_entity_poly.type
_entity_poly.pdbx_seq_one_letter_code
_entity_poly.pdbx_strand_id
1 'polypeptide(L)'
;MRGLPRRSSRRPVRDPVRGRERRRDHLRAVPSAAAIRAGRARPRRRPLRARGRPCRGGLRRLPSHGRDRDGPAGALSAVAPRVLRLPRRRWGAAAMNLSPESLDWLTTSGVWLLAVLLAAGVLGAYLLRFRRRLAQHRELYEEVSEVGATRPMGQFPYIDPSLCIGCGNCVAVCPEGDVLGLVGGQAVVLNGARCVGIANCQEACPVGAIEVGLGDIKGRADLPVLDEKQQTTIPGVYIAGELGGLSLVRNAIVQGRECVLEIAGRLDGCGAPAPGAGGGAEDEARTWDLLIVGSGPAGMSAALTAREKQLDFVVLEQEESLGGTIDHYPRRKIVHTQPVEVPLYGWVKKTEQSKEELLEMFTGLHERHQLPIRFGQRVTGFAPEDGGVVVVHTSKRRFRCRNLVLAIGRRGTPRKLGVPGEELPKVFYQVRDAEQYQGLKIVCVGGGDSAVEAAMGLSAQPGNEVLISYRKPRFSRIKSKNQTRIDDEIRTGRVQALFESNLREIREDQVLIAGPEGERWIDNDLVFVFAGGEPPYPLLREGGVRFGDQL
;
A
#
# COMPACT_ATOMS: atom_id res chain seq x y z
N MET A 1 20.22 45.47 45.51
CA MET A 1 21.34 45.54 46.49
C MET A 1 22.29 44.41 46.13
N ARG A 2 23.56 44.55 45.75
CA ARG A 2 24.62 45.57 45.94
C ARG A 2 25.48 45.65 44.66
N GLY A 3 26.15 46.80 44.44
CA GLY A 3 27.47 46.85 43.78
C GLY A 3 27.55 47.18 42.27
N LEU A 4 27.58 48.47 41.96
CA LEU A 4 28.07 49.11 40.71
C LEU A 4 29.63 49.19 40.71
N PRO A 5 30.37 49.69 39.68
CA PRO A 5 30.05 49.99 38.25
C PRO A 5 31.23 49.86 37.22
N ARG A 6 30.99 50.36 35.99
CA ARG A 6 31.92 50.93 34.96
C ARG A 6 32.62 49.92 34.03
N ARG A 7 32.82 50.14 32.72
CA ARG A 7 32.76 51.34 31.87
C ARG A 7 32.84 50.93 30.38
N SER A 8 32.28 51.80 29.52
CA SER A 8 32.70 52.20 28.15
C SER A 8 32.99 51.14 27.06
N SER A 9 32.81 51.35 25.75
CA SER A 9 32.08 52.24 24.84
C SER A 9 32.81 52.10 23.49
N ARG A 10 32.09 52.17 22.35
CA ARG A 10 32.59 52.53 20.98
C ARG A 10 33.48 51.47 20.29
N ARG A 11 33.47 51.26 18.97
CA ARG A 11 32.65 51.56 17.78
C ARG A 11 33.30 50.75 16.61
N PRO A 12 32.69 50.66 15.41
CA PRO A 12 32.93 49.59 14.42
C PRO A 12 34.04 49.89 13.41
N VAL A 13 34.51 48.85 12.69
CA VAL A 13 35.43 48.92 11.55
C VAL A 13 34.86 48.00 10.45
N ARG A 14 34.17 48.52 9.44
CA ARG A 14 34.62 48.96 8.08
C ARG A 14 35.28 47.86 7.21
N ASP A 15 34.58 47.57 6.11
CA ASP A 15 35.00 46.88 4.88
C ASP A 15 36.34 47.34 4.32
N PRO A 16 36.99 46.46 3.53
CA PRO A 16 37.60 46.89 2.29
C PRO A 16 37.29 45.98 1.09
N VAL A 17 36.89 46.61 -0.01
CA VAL A 17 36.94 46.04 -1.38
C VAL A 17 38.18 46.60 -2.08
N ARG A 18 39.02 45.73 -2.68
CA ARG A 18 39.52 45.79 -4.08
C ARG A 18 40.76 44.89 -4.32
N GLY A 19 40.61 43.93 -5.23
CA GLY A 19 41.42 43.81 -6.46
C GLY A 19 42.64 42.87 -6.50
N ARG A 20 42.54 41.76 -7.27
CA ARG A 20 43.46 41.25 -8.33
C ARG A 20 43.07 39.82 -8.71
N GLU A 21 42.54 39.60 -9.91
CA GLU A 21 43.23 39.10 -11.12
C GLU A 21 43.37 37.57 -11.22
N ARG A 22 42.61 37.02 -12.18
CA ARG A 22 42.88 35.92 -13.12
C ARG A 22 43.62 34.67 -12.59
N ARG A 23 42.90 33.54 -12.57
CA ARG A 23 43.28 32.34 -13.32
C ARG A 23 42.01 31.57 -13.70
N ARG A 24 41.84 31.38 -15.01
CA ARG A 24 40.93 30.39 -15.62
C ARG A 24 41.58 29.01 -15.41
N ASP A 25 40.79 27.99 -15.11
CA ASP A 25 40.53 26.89 -16.06
C ASP A 25 39.74 25.74 -15.42
N HIS A 26 38.86 25.17 -16.25
CA HIS A 26 38.19 23.87 -16.13
C HIS A 26 37.07 23.66 -15.10
N LEU A 27 35.87 24.16 -15.44
CA LEU A 27 34.62 23.47 -15.12
C LEU A 27 33.83 23.25 -16.41
N ARG A 28 33.67 21.97 -16.78
CA ARG A 28 32.82 21.51 -17.88
C ARG A 28 31.36 21.81 -17.52
N ALA A 29 30.69 22.53 -18.41
CA ALA A 29 29.27 22.82 -18.32
C ALA A 29 28.43 21.55 -18.53
N VAL A 30 27.45 21.34 -17.64
CA VAL A 30 26.34 20.40 -17.81
C VAL A 30 25.26 21.10 -18.65
N PRO A 31 24.75 20.53 -19.75
CA PRO A 31 23.75 21.22 -20.58
C PRO A 31 22.36 21.18 -19.94
N SER A 32 21.74 22.35 -19.81
CA SER A 32 20.35 22.52 -19.40
C SER A 32 19.36 22.09 -20.49
N ALA A 33 18.29 21.42 -20.07
CA ALA A 33 17.20 20.96 -20.92
C ALA A 33 16.39 22.13 -21.53
N ALA A 34 16.63 22.42 -22.80
CA ALA A 34 15.73 23.18 -23.67
C ALA A 34 16.08 22.95 -25.14
N ALA A 35 15.47 21.95 -25.80
CA ALA A 35 15.21 21.94 -27.24
C ALA A 35 14.63 20.60 -27.70
N ILE A 36 13.31 20.38 -27.63
CA ILE A 36 12.60 19.57 -28.64
C ILE A 36 11.20 20.17 -28.84
N ARG A 37 11.02 20.87 -29.97
CA ARG A 37 9.71 21.23 -30.52
C ARG A 37 9.70 20.78 -31.98
N ALA A 38 8.52 20.33 -32.41
CA ALA A 38 8.05 20.08 -33.78
C ALA A 38 8.04 18.62 -34.27
N GLY A 39 6.82 18.09 -34.40
CA GLY A 39 6.51 16.82 -35.05
C GLY A 39 5.00 16.55 -35.02
N ARG A 40 4.20 17.42 -35.66
CA ARG A 40 2.74 17.25 -35.83
C ARG A 40 2.46 16.19 -36.88
N ALA A 41 1.63 15.20 -36.57
CA ALA A 41 0.86 14.43 -37.56
C ALA A 41 -0.57 14.19 -37.04
N ARG A 42 -1.56 14.69 -37.78
CA ARG A 42 -3.01 14.54 -37.54
C ARG A 42 -3.49 13.17 -38.04
N PRO A 43 -4.37 12.44 -37.33
CA PRO A 43 -5.14 11.36 -37.93
C PRO A 43 -6.46 11.88 -38.52
N ARG A 44 -6.76 11.42 -39.73
CA ARG A 44 -7.98 11.72 -40.52
C ARG A 44 -9.21 11.08 -39.87
N ARG A 45 -10.28 11.87 -39.73
CA ARG A 45 -11.64 11.40 -39.45
C ARG A 45 -12.24 10.73 -40.69
N ARG A 46 -12.95 9.62 -40.50
CA ARG A 46 -14.09 9.23 -41.35
C ARG A 46 -15.24 8.73 -40.46
N PRO A 47 -16.48 9.19 -40.67
CA PRO A 47 -17.65 8.83 -39.87
C PRO A 47 -18.45 7.72 -40.56
N LEU A 48 -19.13 6.86 -39.79
CA LEU A 48 -20.27 6.10 -40.32
C LEU A 48 -21.38 5.97 -39.28
N ARG A 49 -22.60 6.01 -39.81
CA ARG A 49 -23.87 6.35 -39.20
C ARG A 49 -24.55 5.17 -38.49
N ALA A 50 -25.51 5.57 -37.67
CA ALA A 50 -26.53 4.82 -36.96
C ALA A 50 -27.44 3.92 -37.82
N ARG A 51 -28.00 2.89 -37.14
CA ARG A 51 -29.35 2.25 -37.21
C ARG A 51 -29.18 0.76 -36.87
N GLY A 52 -30.01 0.03 -36.14
CA GLY A 52 -31.26 0.25 -35.41
C GLY A 52 -31.52 -0.98 -34.51
N ARG A 53 -32.37 -0.83 -33.49
CA ARG A 53 -32.96 -1.88 -32.63
C ARG A 53 -33.97 -2.76 -33.42
N PRO A 54 -34.71 -3.72 -32.82
CA PRO A 54 -34.44 -4.73 -31.76
C PRO A 54 -34.86 -6.16 -32.20
N CYS A 55 -34.61 -7.21 -31.40
CA CYS A 55 -35.64 -8.21 -30.99
C CYS A 55 -35.10 -9.46 -30.27
N ARG A 56 -35.75 -9.72 -29.13
CA ARG A 56 -36.10 -10.96 -28.43
C ARG A 56 -35.57 -12.32 -28.95
N GLY A 57 -35.05 -13.09 -27.99
CA GLY A 57 -35.58 -14.42 -27.63
C GLY A 57 -34.92 -15.65 -28.26
N GLY A 58 -34.58 -16.63 -27.40
CA GLY A 58 -34.46 -18.03 -27.81
C GLY A 58 -33.14 -18.71 -27.42
N LEU A 59 -33.19 -19.53 -26.36
CA LEU A 59 -32.23 -20.59 -26.09
C LEU A 59 -32.08 -21.53 -27.30
N ARG A 60 -30.84 -21.90 -27.65
CA ARG A 60 -30.48 -23.27 -28.08
C ARG A 60 -28.96 -23.49 -28.10
N ARG A 61 -28.58 -24.69 -27.67
CA ARG A 61 -27.22 -25.28 -27.63
C ARG A 61 -26.62 -25.40 -29.03
N LEU A 62 -25.30 -25.29 -29.13
CA LEU A 62 -24.48 -25.67 -30.29
C LEU A 62 -23.15 -26.33 -29.83
N PRO A 63 -22.45 -27.07 -30.71
CA PRO A 63 -21.75 -28.31 -30.38
C PRO A 63 -20.22 -28.21 -30.48
N SER A 64 -19.59 -29.32 -30.07
CA SER A 64 -18.17 -29.65 -30.10
C SER A 64 -17.53 -29.55 -31.49
N HIS A 65 -16.36 -28.90 -31.55
CA HIS A 65 -15.43 -28.97 -32.68
C HIS A 65 -14.23 -29.85 -32.34
N GLY A 66 -14.04 -30.92 -33.13
CA GLY A 66 -12.74 -31.55 -33.36
C GLY A 66 -11.94 -30.79 -34.41
N ARG A 67 -10.62 -30.98 -34.40
CA ARG A 67 -9.74 -30.70 -35.56
C ARG A 67 -8.65 -31.75 -35.68
N ASP A 68 -8.55 -32.20 -36.91
CA ASP A 68 -7.60 -33.11 -37.54
C ASP A 68 -6.14 -32.68 -37.45
N ARG A 69 -5.24 -33.67 -37.52
CA ARG A 69 -3.97 -33.59 -38.24
C ARG A 69 -3.59 -34.96 -38.82
N ASP A 70 -3.61 -35.05 -40.15
CA ASP A 70 -2.97 -36.08 -40.97
C ASP A 70 -1.54 -35.69 -41.37
N GLY A 71 -0.65 -36.67 -41.50
CA GLY A 71 0.60 -36.58 -42.28
C GLY A 71 1.69 -37.58 -41.84
N PRO A 72 2.47 -38.20 -42.77
CA PRO A 72 2.59 -39.66 -42.79
C PRO A 72 4.01 -40.25 -42.61
N ALA A 73 4.00 -41.56 -42.27
CA ALA A 73 4.88 -42.67 -42.64
C ALA A 73 6.41 -42.49 -42.80
N GLY A 74 7.18 -43.32 -42.09
CA GLY A 74 8.58 -43.57 -42.43
C GLY A 74 9.44 -44.34 -41.41
N ALA A 75 9.27 -45.67 -41.40
CA ALA A 75 10.36 -46.66 -41.38
C ALA A 75 11.22 -46.94 -40.12
N LEU A 76 11.49 -48.25 -39.99
CA LEU A 76 12.69 -48.94 -39.49
C LEU A 76 12.70 -49.54 -38.08
N SER A 77 12.95 -50.86 -38.13
CA SER A 77 13.86 -51.63 -37.27
C SER A 77 13.27 -52.31 -36.04
N ALA A 78 12.75 -53.52 -36.29
CA ALA A 78 12.64 -54.58 -35.31
C ALA A 78 14.04 -55.03 -34.83
N VAL A 79 14.24 -55.04 -33.50
CA VAL A 79 15.33 -55.76 -32.83
C VAL A 79 14.69 -56.67 -31.79
N ALA A 80 14.72 -57.97 -32.05
CA ALA A 80 14.44 -59.00 -31.05
C ALA A 80 15.70 -59.25 -30.22
N PRO A 81 15.55 -59.59 -28.92
CA PRO A 81 16.29 -60.76 -28.44
C PRO A 81 15.53 -61.66 -27.47
N ARG A 82 15.64 -62.96 -27.76
CA ARG A 82 15.82 -64.11 -26.85
C ARG A 82 14.88 -64.26 -25.65
N VAL A 83 13.79 -65.00 -25.88
CA VAL A 83 13.08 -65.75 -24.83
C VAL A 83 13.91 -66.97 -24.44
N LEU A 84 14.43 -66.98 -23.21
CA LEU A 84 15.00 -68.15 -22.55
C LEU A 84 13.91 -69.22 -22.38
N ARG A 85 14.07 -70.36 -23.04
CA ARG A 85 13.29 -71.58 -22.78
C ARG A 85 13.79 -72.22 -21.49
N LEU A 86 12.99 -72.14 -20.43
CA LEU A 86 13.14 -72.96 -19.22
C LEU A 86 12.15 -74.14 -19.25
N PRO A 87 12.51 -75.28 -18.66
CA PRO A 87 11.85 -76.56 -18.91
C PRO A 87 10.44 -76.63 -18.32
N ARG A 88 9.50 -77.19 -19.12
CA ARG A 88 8.15 -77.57 -18.69
C ARG A 88 8.25 -78.69 -17.64
N ARG A 89 8.34 -78.33 -16.36
CA ARG A 89 7.97 -79.24 -15.28
C ARG A 89 6.45 -79.38 -15.28
N ARG A 90 5.97 -80.60 -15.49
CA ARG A 90 4.59 -81.02 -15.19
C ARG A 90 4.35 -80.81 -13.69
N TRP A 91 3.68 -79.74 -13.33
CA TRP A 91 3.00 -79.62 -12.04
C TRP A 91 1.56 -80.07 -12.27
N GLY A 92 1.15 -81.10 -11.54
CA GLY A 92 -0.21 -81.61 -11.59
C GLY A 92 -1.19 -80.49 -11.26
N ALA A 93 -2.20 -80.35 -12.11
CA ALA A 93 -3.36 -79.52 -11.83
C ALA A 93 -4.10 -80.13 -10.63
N ALA A 94 -3.82 -79.66 -9.43
CA ALA A 94 -4.85 -79.52 -8.42
C ALA A 94 -5.66 -78.29 -8.84
N ALA A 95 -6.61 -78.48 -9.76
CA ALA A 95 -7.61 -77.49 -10.08
C ALA A 95 -8.48 -77.30 -8.83
N MET A 96 -8.08 -76.38 -7.96
CA MET A 96 -9.04 -75.72 -7.08
C MET A 96 -9.95 -74.92 -8.01
N ASN A 97 -11.14 -75.48 -8.27
CA ASN A 97 -12.26 -74.78 -8.90
C ASN A 97 -12.67 -73.61 -8.00
N LEU A 98 -11.95 -72.50 -8.13
CA LEU A 98 -12.41 -71.19 -7.68
C LEU A 98 -13.26 -70.63 -8.82
N SER A 99 -14.56 -70.46 -8.58
CA SER A 99 -15.49 -69.88 -9.54
C SER A 99 -15.02 -68.49 -9.99
N PRO A 100 -15.35 -68.01 -11.20
CA PRO A 100 -14.98 -66.66 -11.65
C PRO A 100 -15.39 -65.54 -10.68
N GLU A 101 -16.49 -65.75 -9.94
CA GLU A 101 -16.97 -64.85 -8.86
C GLU A 101 -16.01 -64.77 -7.67
N SER A 102 -15.25 -65.84 -7.42
CA SER A 102 -14.30 -65.93 -6.30
C SER A 102 -12.93 -65.27 -6.59
N LEU A 103 -12.63 -64.88 -7.83
CA LEU A 103 -11.50 -63.99 -8.13
C LEU A 103 -11.89 -62.51 -8.06
N ASP A 104 -13.16 -62.20 -8.27
CA ASP A 104 -13.69 -60.84 -8.27
C ASP A 104 -13.76 -60.25 -6.85
N TRP A 105 -14.12 -61.05 -5.83
CA TRP A 105 -14.10 -60.56 -4.43
C TRP A 105 -12.69 -60.33 -3.87
N LEU A 106 -11.68 -61.14 -4.24
CA LEU A 106 -10.30 -60.96 -3.77
C LEU A 106 -9.66 -59.71 -4.38
N THR A 107 -9.92 -59.45 -5.65
CA THR A 107 -9.45 -58.25 -6.35
C THR A 107 -10.20 -57.01 -5.87
N THR A 108 -11.52 -57.09 -5.71
CA THR A 108 -12.35 -55.98 -5.19
C THR A 108 -12.01 -55.65 -3.72
N SER A 109 -11.86 -56.65 -2.86
CA SER A 109 -11.47 -56.44 -1.45
C SER A 109 -10.06 -55.88 -1.32
N GLY A 110 -9.13 -56.32 -2.18
CA GLY A 110 -7.76 -55.77 -2.23
C GLY A 110 -7.74 -54.30 -2.68
N VAL A 111 -8.57 -53.93 -3.66
CA VAL A 111 -8.74 -52.52 -4.10
C VAL A 111 -9.35 -51.66 -2.99
N TRP A 112 -10.37 -52.15 -2.28
CA TRP A 112 -10.95 -51.43 -1.14
C TRP A 112 -9.97 -51.28 0.02
N LEU A 113 -9.20 -52.33 0.35
CA LEU A 113 -8.17 -52.25 1.38
C LEU A 113 -7.09 -51.24 1.01
N LEU A 114 -6.63 -51.23 -0.24
CA LEU A 114 -5.67 -50.25 -0.74
C LEU A 114 -6.25 -48.82 -0.70
N ALA A 115 -7.52 -48.65 -1.08
CA ALA A 115 -8.20 -47.35 -1.02
C ALA A 115 -8.32 -46.85 0.42
N VAL A 116 -8.67 -47.73 1.37
CA VAL A 116 -8.73 -47.40 2.81
C VAL A 116 -7.35 -47.07 3.36
N LEU A 117 -6.31 -47.84 3.02
CA LEU A 117 -4.93 -47.56 3.44
C LEU A 117 -4.42 -46.24 2.86
N LEU A 118 -4.72 -45.93 1.60
CA LEU A 118 -4.42 -44.65 0.98
C LEU A 118 -5.16 -43.50 1.67
N ALA A 119 -6.47 -43.65 1.91
CA ALA A 119 -7.27 -42.65 2.62
C ALA A 119 -6.77 -42.42 4.05
N ALA A 120 -6.44 -43.48 4.78
CA ALA A 120 -5.86 -43.43 6.12
C ALA A 120 -4.47 -42.79 6.11
N GLY A 121 -3.64 -43.08 5.10
CA GLY A 121 -2.34 -42.45 4.91
C GLY A 121 -2.44 -40.95 4.65
N VAL A 122 -3.36 -40.55 3.76
CA VAL A 122 -3.66 -39.13 3.47
C VAL A 122 -4.21 -38.43 4.72
N LEU A 123 -5.15 -39.05 5.42
CA LEU A 123 -5.73 -38.51 6.65
C LEU A 123 -4.68 -38.40 7.76
N GLY A 124 -3.84 -39.43 7.95
CA GLY A 124 -2.75 -39.42 8.91
C GLY A 124 -1.72 -38.32 8.63
N ALA A 125 -1.30 -38.17 7.36
CA ALA A 125 -0.41 -37.09 6.94
C ALA A 125 -1.04 -35.70 7.16
N TYR A 126 -2.33 -35.56 6.85
CA TYR A 126 -3.10 -34.34 7.09
C TYR A 126 -3.14 -34.00 8.59
N LEU A 127 -3.50 -34.97 9.45
CA LEU A 127 -3.57 -34.79 10.90
C LEU A 127 -2.19 -34.46 11.49
N LEU A 128 -1.13 -35.12 11.06
CA LEU A 128 0.24 -34.82 11.48
C LEU A 128 0.65 -33.38 11.09
N ARG A 129 0.37 -32.98 9.85
CA ARG A 129 0.65 -31.62 9.36
C ARG A 129 -0.18 -30.58 10.11
N PHE A 130 -1.44 -30.88 10.39
CA PHE A 130 -2.33 -30.02 11.17
C PHE A 130 -1.83 -29.84 12.61
N ARG A 131 -1.45 -30.93 13.30
CA ARG A 131 -0.87 -30.86 14.65
C ARG A 131 0.42 -30.06 14.68
N ARG A 132 1.32 -30.25 13.70
CA ARG A 132 2.54 -29.43 13.57
C ARG A 132 2.22 -27.95 13.37
N ARG A 133 1.23 -27.63 12.53
CA ARG A 133 0.81 -26.24 12.28
C ARG A 133 0.23 -25.58 13.53
N LEU A 134 -0.57 -26.30 14.30
CA LEU A 134 -1.10 -25.81 15.59
C LEU A 134 0.02 -25.54 16.60
N ALA A 135 1.01 -26.43 16.68
CA ALA A 135 2.18 -26.21 17.54
C ALA A 135 2.95 -24.95 17.13
N GLN A 136 3.19 -24.78 15.83
CA GLN A 136 3.85 -23.57 15.29
C GLN A 136 3.06 -22.29 15.56
N HIS A 137 1.73 -22.30 15.41
CA HIS A 137 0.90 -21.13 15.73
C HIS A 137 0.98 -20.78 17.21
N ARG A 138 1.05 -21.78 18.09
CA ARG A 138 1.19 -21.55 19.54
C ARG A 138 2.54 -20.94 19.88
N GLU A 139 3.61 -21.49 19.34
CA GLU A 139 4.98 -20.97 19.54
C GLU A 139 5.10 -19.54 19.00
N LEU A 140 4.59 -19.28 17.80
CA LEU A 140 4.57 -17.93 17.22
C LEU A 140 3.69 -16.97 18.04
N TYR A 141 2.55 -17.44 18.57
CA TYR A 141 1.72 -16.61 19.44
C TYR A 141 2.47 -16.19 20.70
N GLU A 142 3.14 -17.13 21.36
CA GLU A 142 3.96 -16.88 22.55
C GLU A 142 5.06 -15.86 22.21
N GLU A 143 5.86 -16.09 21.16
CA GLU A 143 6.93 -15.18 20.71
C GLU A 143 6.43 -13.77 20.37
N VAL A 144 5.34 -13.66 19.60
CA VAL A 144 4.85 -12.37 19.11
C VAL A 144 4.08 -11.60 20.20
N SER A 145 3.48 -12.31 21.16
CA SER A 145 2.78 -11.71 22.30
C SER A 145 3.75 -10.98 23.24
N GLU A 146 4.95 -11.53 23.48
CA GLU A 146 5.98 -10.90 24.31
C GLU A 146 6.45 -9.54 23.75
N VAL A 147 6.38 -9.37 22.42
CA VAL A 147 6.85 -8.19 21.71
C VAL A 147 5.71 -7.17 21.50
N GLY A 148 4.49 -7.49 21.97
CA GLY A 148 3.31 -6.63 21.85
C GLY A 148 2.80 -6.43 20.42
N ALA A 149 3.15 -7.31 19.49
CA ALA A 149 2.78 -7.19 18.07
C ALA A 149 1.43 -7.85 17.72
N THR A 150 0.80 -8.52 18.68
CA THR A 150 -0.56 -9.09 18.58
C THR A 150 -1.65 -8.02 18.47
N ARG A 151 -1.41 -6.80 19.00
CA ARG A 151 -2.34 -5.67 18.95
C ARG A 151 -1.64 -4.41 18.45
N PRO A 152 -1.42 -4.28 17.12
CA PRO A 152 -0.78 -3.08 16.57
C PRO A 152 -1.70 -1.85 16.69
N MET A 153 -1.11 -0.66 16.63
CA MET A 153 -1.85 0.60 16.48
C MET A 153 -2.51 0.78 15.10
N GLY A 154 -2.35 -0.16 14.17
CA GLY A 154 -2.93 -0.09 12.82
C GLY A 154 -4.26 -0.82 12.70
N GLN A 155 -4.73 -1.00 11.46
CA GLN A 155 -5.85 -1.87 11.14
C GLN A 155 -5.46 -3.35 11.37
N PHE A 156 -6.27 -4.11 12.09
CA PHE A 156 -6.08 -5.55 12.29
C PHE A 156 -7.42 -6.28 12.54
N PRO A 157 -7.47 -7.62 12.43
CA PRO A 157 -8.69 -8.38 12.67
C PRO A 157 -9.04 -8.47 14.17
N TYR A 158 -10.23 -8.07 14.57
CA TYR A 158 -10.85 -8.46 15.83
C TYR A 158 -11.58 -9.79 15.64
N ILE A 159 -11.53 -10.66 16.65
CA ILE A 159 -12.14 -11.99 16.61
C ILE A 159 -12.99 -12.15 17.85
N ASP A 160 -14.28 -12.42 17.67
CA ASP A 160 -15.19 -12.79 18.75
C ASP A 160 -15.04 -14.29 19.06
N PRO A 161 -14.44 -14.66 20.23
CA PRO A 161 -14.27 -16.05 20.58
C PRO A 161 -15.59 -16.78 20.85
N SER A 162 -16.68 -16.06 21.18
CA SER A 162 -17.99 -16.68 21.41
C SER A 162 -18.65 -17.17 20.12
N LEU A 163 -18.33 -16.52 18.98
CA LEU A 163 -18.82 -16.90 17.66
C LEU A 163 -17.83 -17.82 16.92
N CYS A 164 -16.55 -17.79 17.26
CA CYS A 164 -15.51 -18.52 16.53
C CYS A 164 -15.64 -20.04 16.66
N ILE A 165 -15.89 -20.71 15.53
CA ILE A 165 -15.98 -22.18 15.45
C ILE A 165 -14.65 -22.89 15.15
N GLY A 166 -13.54 -22.15 15.06
CA GLY A 166 -12.21 -22.76 14.88
C GLY A 166 -11.90 -23.38 13.51
N CYS A 167 -12.73 -23.12 12.48
CA CYS A 167 -12.58 -23.77 11.17
C CYS A 167 -11.29 -23.42 10.41
N GLY A 168 -10.61 -22.33 10.77
CA GLY A 168 -9.33 -21.93 10.18
C GLY A 168 -9.40 -21.33 8.77
N ASN A 169 -10.59 -21.10 8.21
CA ASN A 169 -10.71 -20.50 6.87
C ASN A 169 -10.04 -19.12 6.79
N CYS A 170 -10.20 -18.31 7.84
CA CYS A 170 -9.57 -17.00 7.99
C CYS A 170 -8.03 -17.06 7.95
N VAL A 171 -7.43 -18.12 8.50
CA VAL A 171 -5.98 -18.36 8.47
C VAL A 171 -5.54 -18.73 7.05
N ALA A 172 -6.33 -19.55 6.35
CA ALA A 172 -6.00 -20.02 5.01
C ALA A 172 -6.06 -18.90 3.94
N VAL A 173 -6.97 -17.94 4.08
CA VAL A 173 -7.14 -16.83 3.11
C VAL A 173 -6.24 -15.63 3.39
N CYS A 174 -5.46 -15.65 4.47
CA CYS A 174 -4.56 -14.56 4.82
C CYS A 174 -3.36 -14.53 3.84
N PRO A 175 -3.16 -13.45 3.06
CA PRO A 175 -2.08 -13.39 2.07
C PRO A 175 -0.67 -13.32 2.72
N GLU A 176 -0.60 -12.87 3.97
CA GLU A 176 0.65 -12.78 4.73
C GLU A 176 1.00 -14.10 5.43
N GLY A 177 0.00 -14.95 5.66
CA GLY A 177 0.13 -16.31 6.18
C GLY A 177 0.24 -16.45 7.70
N ASP A 178 0.62 -15.38 8.42
CA ASP A 178 0.94 -15.42 9.85
C ASP A 178 0.33 -14.27 10.67
N VAL A 179 -0.61 -13.53 10.08
CA VAL A 179 -1.41 -12.54 10.82
C VAL A 179 -2.39 -13.25 11.76
N LEU A 180 -2.97 -14.36 11.29
CA LEU A 180 -3.95 -15.16 12.00
C LEU A 180 -3.45 -16.58 12.21
N GLY A 181 -3.82 -17.18 13.33
CA GLY A 181 -3.52 -18.56 13.69
C GLY A 181 -4.69 -19.23 14.38
N LEU A 182 -4.56 -20.53 14.59
CA LEU A 182 -5.47 -21.29 15.45
C LEU A 182 -4.72 -21.66 16.74
N VAL A 183 -5.20 -21.16 17.88
CA VAL A 183 -4.67 -21.47 19.21
C VAL A 183 -5.85 -21.90 20.09
N GLY A 184 -5.71 -23.02 20.79
CA GLY A 184 -6.80 -23.56 21.62
C GLY A 184 -8.07 -23.90 20.86
N GLY A 185 -8.00 -24.13 19.55
CA GLY A 185 -9.17 -24.38 18.70
C GLY A 185 -9.91 -23.12 18.25
N GLN A 186 -9.42 -21.92 18.57
CA GLN A 186 -10.01 -20.66 18.14
C GLN A 186 -9.04 -19.87 17.26
N ALA A 187 -9.59 -19.04 16.37
CA ALA A 187 -8.78 -18.11 15.61
C ALA A 187 -8.26 -17.00 16.54
N VAL A 188 -6.97 -16.70 16.42
CA VAL A 188 -6.30 -15.64 17.18
C VAL A 188 -5.43 -14.81 16.26
N VAL A 189 -5.22 -13.54 16.61
CA VAL A 189 -4.25 -12.68 15.94
C VAL A 189 -2.86 -13.05 16.45
N LEU A 190 -2.03 -13.61 15.57
CA LEU A 190 -0.63 -13.89 15.87
C LEU A 190 0.18 -12.60 15.70
N ASN A 191 0.20 -12.03 14.50
CA ASN A 191 0.95 -10.83 14.18
C ASN A 191 0.09 -9.78 13.47
N GLY A 192 -0.60 -8.96 14.25
CA GLY A 192 -1.46 -7.91 13.71
C GLY A 192 -0.68 -6.87 12.91
N ALA A 193 0.58 -6.59 13.27
CA ALA A 193 1.40 -5.60 12.55
C ALA A 193 1.64 -5.99 11.07
N ARG A 194 1.57 -7.28 10.75
CA ARG A 194 1.65 -7.79 9.38
C ARG A 194 0.34 -7.67 8.63
N CYS A 195 -0.80 -7.35 9.27
CA CYS A 195 -2.07 -7.16 8.57
C CYS A 195 -1.96 -6.09 7.46
N VAL A 196 -2.49 -6.41 6.27
CA VAL A 196 -2.55 -5.51 5.11
C VAL A 196 -3.94 -4.89 4.93
N GLY A 197 -4.87 -5.15 5.86
CA GLY A 197 -6.20 -4.52 5.88
C GLY A 197 -7.17 -4.96 4.78
N ILE A 198 -6.83 -5.99 4.00
CA ILE A 198 -7.66 -6.45 2.86
C ILE A 198 -8.92 -7.24 3.25
N ALA A 199 -9.23 -7.40 4.53
CA ALA A 199 -10.47 -8.01 5.03
C ALA A 199 -10.88 -9.42 4.50
N ASN A 200 -10.04 -10.13 3.72
CA ASN A 200 -10.34 -11.49 3.25
C ASN A 200 -10.76 -12.44 4.38
N CYS A 201 -10.13 -12.32 5.55
CA CYS A 201 -10.46 -13.15 6.71
C CYS A 201 -11.85 -12.89 7.28
N GLN A 202 -12.36 -11.66 7.18
CA GLN A 202 -13.73 -11.31 7.56
C GLN A 202 -14.72 -11.87 6.54
N GLU A 203 -14.49 -11.66 5.24
CA GLU A 203 -15.35 -12.20 4.17
C GLU A 203 -15.41 -13.73 4.18
N ALA A 204 -14.30 -14.38 4.51
CA ALA A 204 -14.19 -15.82 4.57
C ALA A 204 -14.78 -16.45 5.84
N CYS A 205 -15.17 -15.66 6.85
CA CYS A 205 -15.67 -16.20 8.10
C CYS A 205 -17.13 -16.66 7.96
N PRO A 206 -17.43 -17.96 8.04
CA PRO A 206 -18.79 -18.47 7.81
C PRO A 206 -19.79 -18.09 8.91
N VAL A 207 -19.28 -17.66 10.06
CA VAL A 207 -20.06 -17.34 11.27
C VAL A 207 -19.96 -15.86 11.65
N GLY A 208 -19.33 -15.03 10.82
CA GLY A 208 -19.20 -13.59 11.07
C GLY A 208 -18.38 -13.23 12.32
N ALA A 209 -17.55 -14.13 12.83
CA ALA A 209 -16.77 -13.93 14.06
C ALA A 209 -15.58 -12.96 13.91
N ILE A 210 -15.33 -12.41 12.72
CA ILE A 210 -14.15 -11.59 12.44
C ILE A 210 -14.55 -10.25 11.85
N GLU A 211 -13.99 -9.18 12.39
CA GLU A 211 -14.14 -7.82 11.89
C GLU A 211 -12.75 -7.19 11.68
N VAL A 212 -12.45 -6.69 10.49
CA VAL A 212 -11.18 -6.05 10.16
C VAL A 212 -11.36 -4.54 10.19
N GLY A 213 -11.24 -3.99 11.38
CA GLY A 213 -11.33 -2.56 11.63
C GLY A 213 -10.01 -1.97 12.11
N LEU A 214 -10.08 -0.70 12.49
CA LEU A 214 -9.18 -0.18 13.52
C LEU A 214 -9.42 -0.99 14.79
N GLY A 215 -8.37 -1.33 15.53
CA GLY A 215 -8.45 -2.13 16.75
C GLY A 215 -9.23 -1.48 17.88
N ASP A 216 -8.87 -1.75 19.14
CA ASP A 216 -9.46 -1.01 20.26
C ASP A 216 -9.18 0.49 20.10
N ILE A 217 -10.19 1.23 19.65
CA ILE A 217 -10.14 2.69 19.46
C ILE A 217 -10.27 3.38 20.83
N LYS A 218 -10.76 2.68 21.87
CA LYS A 218 -10.84 3.24 23.23
C LYS A 218 -9.42 3.54 23.72
N GLY A 219 -9.16 4.80 24.04
CA GLY A 219 -7.84 5.30 24.41
C GLY A 219 -6.94 5.73 23.25
N ARG A 220 -7.40 5.71 21.98
CA ARG A 220 -6.66 6.24 20.83
C ARG A 220 -6.76 7.77 20.75
N ALA A 221 -6.03 8.44 21.64
CA ALA A 221 -5.87 9.90 21.67
C ALA A 221 -5.27 10.52 20.39
N ASP A 222 -4.74 9.70 19.47
CA ASP A 222 -4.12 10.11 18.22
C ASP A 222 -5.07 10.13 17.02
N LEU A 223 -6.31 9.61 17.13
CA LEU A 223 -7.27 9.62 16.03
C LEU A 223 -8.31 10.74 16.16
N PRO A 224 -8.74 11.34 15.03
CA PRO A 224 -9.84 12.29 15.04
C PRO A 224 -11.15 11.58 15.41
N VAL A 225 -12.02 12.27 16.15
CA VAL A 225 -13.37 11.80 16.45
C VAL A 225 -14.22 12.00 15.19
N LEU A 226 -14.78 10.89 14.69
CA LEU A 226 -15.60 10.84 13.49
C LEU A 226 -16.93 10.17 13.80
N ASP A 227 -18.01 10.64 13.19
CA ASP A 227 -19.28 9.92 13.18
C ASP A 227 -19.28 8.77 12.14
N GLU A 228 -20.36 7.99 12.09
CA GLU A 228 -20.53 6.88 11.13
C GLU A 228 -20.42 7.33 9.66
N LYS A 229 -20.65 8.61 9.40
CA LYS A 229 -20.64 9.25 8.07
C LYS A 229 -19.32 9.95 7.78
N GLN A 230 -18.28 9.70 8.59
CA GLN A 230 -16.95 10.29 8.47
C GLN A 230 -16.88 11.81 8.71
N GLN A 231 -17.93 12.40 9.29
CA GLN A 231 -17.93 13.81 9.67
C GLN A 231 -17.16 13.98 10.97
N THR A 232 -16.33 15.01 11.02
CA THR A 232 -15.61 15.41 12.23
C THR A 232 -16.56 16.05 13.24
N THR A 233 -16.02 16.43 14.39
CA THR A 233 -16.75 17.27 15.37
C THR A 233 -17.10 18.68 14.86
N ILE A 234 -16.66 19.06 13.67
CA ILE A 234 -17.01 20.32 13.01
C ILE A 234 -18.05 20.01 11.92
N PRO A 235 -19.27 20.56 12.02
CA PRO A 235 -20.30 20.36 11.00
C PRO A 235 -19.82 20.75 9.61
N GLY A 236 -20.07 19.89 8.63
CA GLY A 236 -19.67 20.12 7.23
C GLY A 236 -18.20 19.80 6.94
N VAL A 237 -17.39 19.38 7.92
CA VAL A 237 -16.01 18.93 7.71
C VAL A 237 -15.92 17.42 7.87
N TYR A 238 -15.42 16.75 6.84
CA TYR A 238 -15.34 15.29 6.72
C TYR A 238 -13.88 14.84 6.52
N ILE A 239 -13.55 13.63 6.94
CA ILE A 239 -12.23 13.01 6.74
C ILE A 239 -12.39 11.74 5.90
N ALA A 240 -11.59 11.58 4.85
CA ALA A 240 -11.63 10.40 4.00
C ALA A 240 -10.26 9.77 3.77
N GLY A 241 -10.23 8.43 3.68
CA GLY A 241 -9.03 7.64 3.46
C GLY A 241 -8.24 7.39 4.74
N GLU A 242 -6.92 7.25 4.57
CA GLU A 242 -6.03 6.75 5.62
C GLU A 242 -6.03 7.60 6.90
N LEU A 243 -6.40 8.88 6.79
CA LEU A 243 -6.48 9.81 7.93
C LEU A 243 -7.55 9.39 8.96
N GLY A 244 -8.63 8.74 8.49
CA GLY A 244 -9.64 8.10 9.35
C GLY A 244 -9.18 6.76 9.93
N GLY A 245 -7.95 6.31 9.61
CA GLY A 245 -7.30 5.16 10.20
C GLY A 245 -7.40 3.84 9.39
N LEU A 246 -8.19 3.80 8.32
CA LEU A 246 -8.29 2.63 7.45
C LEU A 246 -7.34 2.74 6.26
N SER A 247 -6.32 1.88 6.24
CA SER A 247 -5.32 1.83 5.17
C SER A 247 -5.71 0.83 4.10
N LEU A 248 -6.27 1.29 2.97
CA LEU A 248 -6.37 0.52 1.72
C LEU A 248 -6.85 1.44 0.59
N VAL A 249 -6.44 1.20 -0.65
CA VAL A 249 -6.94 1.96 -1.81
C VAL A 249 -8.46 1.83 -1.94
N ARG A 250 -9.02 0.61 -1.74
CA ARG A 250 -10.48 0.39 -1.69
C ARG A 250 -11.15 1.26 -0.63
N ASN A 251 -10.67 1.24 0.61
CA ASN A 251 -11.30 1.97 1.72
C ASN A 251 -11.27 3.47 1.46
N ALA A 252 -10.15 3.99 0.93
CA ALA A 252 -10.04 5.37 0.51
C ALA A 252 -11.08 5.74 -0.55
N ILE A 253 -11.25 4.92 -1.59
CA ILE A 253 -12.24 5.15 -2.65
C ILE A 253 -13.67 5.10 -2.09
N VAL A 254 -14.00 4.11 -1.26
CA VAL A 254 -15.33 3.95 -0.66
C VAL A 254 -15.67 5.16 0.23
N GLN A 255 -14.79 5.51 1.17
CA GLN A 255 -15.01 6.65 2.07
C GLN A 255 -15.13 7.98 1.32
N GLY A 256 -14.28 8.20 0.30
CA GLY A 256 -14.37 9.41 -0.53
C GLY A 256 -15.72 9.54 -1.23
N ARG A 257 -16.27 8.43 -1.74
CA ARG A 257 -17.61 8.38 -2.33
C ARG A 257 -18.69 8.64 -1.28
N GLU A 258 -18.64 7.95 -0.16
CA GLU A 258 -19.66 8.04 0.92
C GLU A 258 -19.77 9.45 1.49
N CYS A 259 -18.64 10.12 1.75
CA CYS A 259 -18.63 11.51 2.22
C CYS A 259 -19.43 12.42 1.27
N VAL A 260 -19.23 12.27 -0.04
CA VAL A 260 -19.88 13.13 -1.03
C VAL A 260 -21.34 12.75 -1.25
N LEU A 261 -21.71 11.47 -1.14
CA LEU A 261 -23.11 11.06 -1.18
C LEU A 261 -23.91 11.63 0.00
N GLU A 262 -23.32 11.65 1.20
CA GLU A 262 -23.93 12.29 2.37
C GLU A 262 -24.09 13.80 2.14
N ILE A 263 -23.06 14.49 1.66
CA ILE A 263 -23.10 15.92 1.36
C ILE A 263 -24.18 16.24 0.32
N ALA A 264 -24.24 15.48 -0.77
CA ALA A 264 -25.26 15.65 -1.81
C ALA A 264 -26.67 15.46 -1.25
N GLY A 265 -26.90 14.42 -0.45
CA GLY A 265 -28.19 14.17 0.18
C GLY A 265 -28.65 15.31 1.10
N ARG A 266 -27.71 15.95 1.81
CA ARG A 266 -28.01 17.15 2.62
C ARG A 266 -28.36 18.36 1.75
N LEU A 267 -27.59 18.61 0.67
CA LEU A 267 -27.84 19.74 -0.22
C LEU A 267 -29.18 19.62 -0.97
N ASP A 268 -29.57 18.41 -1.38
CA ASP A 268 -30.85 18.13 -2.02
C ASP A 268 -32.05 18.39 -1.07
N GLY A 269 -31.88 18.14 0.24
CA GLY A 269 -32.92 18.35 1.25
C GLY A 269 -33.09 19.80 1.74
N CYS A 270 -32.10 20.67 1.52
CA CYS A 270 -32.08 22.04 2.06
C CYS A 270 -32.48 23.13 1.05
N GLY A 271 -32.90 22.77 -0.16
CA GLY A 271 -33.17 23.76 -1.21
C GLY A 271 -31.93 24.57 -1.57
N ALA A 272 -30.79 23.89 -1.75
CA ALA A 272 -29.54 24.55 -2.13
C ALA A 272 -29.73 25.41 -3.39
N PRO A 273 -29.12 26.62 -3.46
CA PRO A 273 -29.21 27.45 -4.64
C PRO A 273 -28.67 26.68 -5.85
N ALA A 274 -29.31 26.87 -7.01
CA ALA A 274 -28.91 26.21 -8.25
C ALA A 274 -27.40 26.41 -8.49
N PRO A 275 -26.67 25.38 -8.97
CA PRO A 275 -25.24 25.45 -9.19
C PRO A 275 -24.93 26.64 -10.08
N GLY A 276 -24.10 27.55 -9.56
CA GLY A 276 -23.64 28.72 -10.29
C GLY A 276 -22.95 28.26 -11.57
N ALA A 277 -23.60 28.48 -12.71
CA ALA A 277 -23.01 28.26 -14.02
C ALA A 277 -21.65 28.96 -14.06
N GLY A 278 -20.61 28.17 -14.36
CA GLY A 278 -19.23 28.63 -14.37
C GLY A 278 -19.07 29.93 -15.17
N GLY A 279 -18.58 30.97 -14.50
CA GLY A 279 -18.30 32.25 -15.13
C GLY A 279 -17.68 33.26 -14.15
N GLY A 280 -16.36 33.38 -14.17
CA GLY A 280 -15.67 34.66 -13.96
C GLY A 280 -15.34 35.16 -12.54
N ALA A 281 -15.87 34.59 -11.45
CA ALA A 281 -15.46 35.02 -10.11
C ALA A 281 -14.12 34.40 -9.69
N GLU A 282 -13.21 35.21 -9.14
CA GLU A 282 -11.95 34.75 -8.56
C GLU A 282 -12.20 33.77 -7.41
N ASP A 283 -11.37 32.73 -7.28
CA ASP A 283 -11.54 31.64 -6.29
C ASP A 283 -11.73 32.14 -4.84
N GLU A 284 -11.24 33.34 -4.50
CA GLU A 284 -11.34 33.95 -3.16
C GLU A 284 -12.73 34.54 -2.84
N ALA A 285 -13.47 34.97 -3.86
CA ALA A 285 -14.80 35.59 -3.73
C ALA A 285 -15.94 34.58 -3.82
N ARG A 286 -15.66 33.35 -4.29
CA ARG A 286 -16.63 32.28 -4.46
C ARG A 286 -16.71 31.39 -3.21
N THR A 287 -17.93 31.00 -2.83
CA THR A 287 -18.18 29.94 -1.86
C THR A 287 -18.58 28.67 -2.60
N TRP A 288 -17.75 27.63 -2.52
CA TRP A 288 -18.00 26.32 -3.13
C TRP A 288 -19.00 25.50 -2.32
N ASP A 289 -19.79 24.64 -2.96
CA ASP A 289 -20.61 23.66 -2.24
C ASP A 289 -19.73 22.64 -1.53
N LEU A 290 -18.65 22.24 -2.20
CA LEU A 290 -17.70 21.25 -1.72
C LEU A 290 -16.25 21.64 -2.07
N LEU A 291 -15.37 21.63 -1.08
CA LEU A 291 -13.93 21.69 -1.30
C LEU A 291 -13.29 20.37 -0.85
N ILE A 292 -12.46 19.78 -1.72
CA ILE A 292 -11.77 18.52 -1.46
C ILE A 292 -10.27 18.82 -1.33
N VAL A 293 -9.62 18.33 -0.29
CA VAL A 293 -8.18 18.51 -0.09
C VAL A 293 -7.45 17.19 -0.32
N GLY A 294 -6.59 17.17 -1.33
CA GLY A 294 -5.81 16.02 -1.78
C GLY A 294 -6.40 15.31 -3.00
N SER A 295 -5.54 14.90 -3.93
CA SER A 295 -5.89 14.15 -5.16
C SER A 295 -5.39 12.69 -5.13
N GLY A 296 -5.24 12.12 -3.93
CA GLY A 296 -5.06 10.68 -3.74
C GLY A 296 -6.35 9.88 -4.04
N PRO A 297 -6.36 8.55 -3.84
CA PRO A 297 -7.53 7.71 -4.14
C PRO A 297 -8.85 8.18 -3.51
N ALA A 298 -8.82 8.63 -2.25
CA ALA A 298 -10.01 9.17 -1.58
C ALA A 298 -10.50 10.47 -2.23
N GLY A 299 -9.60 11.41 -2.49
CA GLY A 299 -9.94 12.69 -3.10
C GLY A 299 -10.39 12.56 -4.55
N MET A 300 -9.77 11.66 -5.32
CA MET A 300 -10.21 11.33 -6.68
C MET A 300 -11.60 10.71 -6.69
N SER A 301 -11.89 9.78 -5.77
CA SER A 301 -13.22 9.20 -5.63
C SER A 301 -14.25 10.27 -5.27
N ALA A 302 -13.96 11.10 -4.27
CA ALA A 302 -14.81 12.23 -3.88
C ALA A 302 -15.07 13.18 -5.06
N ALA A 303 -14.03 13.54 -5.82
CA ALA A 303 -14.17 14.43 -6.98
C ALA A 303 -15.03 13.83 -8.09
N LEU A 304 -14.88 12.53 -8.36
CA LEU A 304 -15.69 11.82 -9.36
C LEU A 304 -17.14 11.71 -8.91
N THR A 305 -17.41 11.41 -7.64
CA THR A 305 -18.77 11.42 -7.08
C THR A 305 -19.37 12.82 -7.08
N ALA A 306 -18.61 13.86 -6.77
CA ALA A 306 -19.08 15.24 -6.79
C ALA A 306 -19.47 15.66 -8.21
N ARG A 307 -18.68 15.24 -9.21
CA ARG A 307 -19.00 15.43 -10.63
C ARG A 307 -20.25 14.66 -11.04
N GLU A 308 -20.41 13.40 -10.61
CA GLU A 308 -21.61 12.59 -10.85
C GLU A 308 -22.88 13.24 -10.25
N LYS A 309 -22.75 13.82 -9.06
CA LYS A 309 -23.81 14.54 -8.34
C LYS A 309 -23.97 16.00 -8.75
N GLN A 310 -23.21 16.47 -9.75
CA GLN A 310 -23.28 17.83 -10.29
C GLN A 310 -23.08 18.93 -9.23
N LEU A 311 -22.30 18.65 -8.19
CA LEU A 311 -21.97 19.63 -7.15
C LEU A 311 -21.03 20.72 -7.70
N ASP A 312 -21.09 21.92 -7.12
CA ASP A 312 -20.07 22.94 -7.37
C ASP A 312 -18.85 22.72 -6.47
N PHE A 313 -17.76 22.18 -7.02
CA PHE A 313 -16.61 21.78 -6.23
C PHE A 313 -15.25 22.15 -6.83
N VAL A 314 -14.25 22.17 -5.95
CA VAL A 314 -12.83 22.30 -6.33
C VAL A 314 -11.98 21.33 -5.51
N VAL A 315 -10.94 20.78 -6.13
CA VAL A 315 -9.93 19.94 -5.45
C VAL A 315 -8.64 20.73 -5.31
N LEU A 316 -8.07 20.76 -4.10
CA LEU A 316 -6.77 21.37 -3.83
C LEU A 316 -5.72 20.29 -3.70
N GLU A 317 -4.69 20.33 -4.53
CA GLU A 317 -3.55 19.41 -4.51
C GLU A 317 -2.26 20.19 -4.23
N GLN A 318 -1.46 19.73 -3.28
CA GLN A 318 -0.21 20.39 -2.90
C GLN A 318 0.89 20.20 -3.94
N GLU A 319 0.83 19.12 -4.73
CA GLU A 319 1.82 18.78 -5.76
C GLU A 319 1.39 19.24 -7.15
N GLU A 320 2.26 19.04 -8.14
CA GLU A 320 1.98 19.29 -9.56
C GLU A 320 1.49 18.02 -10.30
N SER A 321 1.43 16.88 -9.59
CA SER A 321 1.00 15.57 -10.08
C SER A 321 -0.21 15.04 -9.30
N LEU A 322 -0.93 14.09 -9.91
CA LEU A 322 -2.04 13.36 -9.29
C LEU A 322 -1.54 12.14 -8.50
N GLY A 323 -2.40 11.63 -7.62
CA GLY A 323 -2.25 10.30 -7.00
C GLY A 323 -1.77 10.32 -5.55
N GLY A 324 -1.36 11.48 -5.03
CA GLY A 324 -0.91 11.64 -3.65
C GLY A 324 0.14 10.60 -3.28
N THR A 325 -0.08 9.85 -2.19
CA THR A 325 0.83 8.79 -1.73
C THR A 325 1.28 7.82 -2.83
N ILE A 326 0.40 7.48 -3.79
CA ILE A 326 0.74 6.54 -4.87
C ILE A 326 1.84 7.12 -5.76
N ASP A 327 1.83 8.43 -6.06
CA ASP A 327 2.86 9.04 -6.92
C ASP A 327 4.26 9.03 -6.30
N HIS A 328 4.35 8.88 -4.97
CA HIS A 328 5.63 8.76 -4.27
C HIS A 328 6.14 7.35 -4.13
N TYR A 329 5.36 6.33 -4.53
CA TYR A 329 5.86 4.98 -4.55
C TYR A 329 7.05 4.85 -5.52
N PRO A 330 8.01 3.96 -5.22
CA PRO A 330 9.05 3.61 -6.18
C PRO A 330 8.43 3.17 -7.52
N ARG A 331 9.15 3.44 -8.60
CA ARG A 331 8.79 3.00 -9.96
C ARG A 331 8.52 1.48 -9.96
N ARG A 332 7.47 1.04 -10.67
CA ARG A 332 7.00 -0.36 -10.76
C ARG A 332 6.57 -0.98 -9.41
N LYS A 333 6.33 -0.18 -8.36
CA LYS A 333 5.78 -0.72 -7.11
C LYS A 333 4.42 -1.36 -7.37
N ILE A 334 4.25 -2.59 -6.91
CA ILE A 334 2.97 -3.28 -6.89
C ILE A 334 2.17 -2.83 -5.68
N VAL A 335 0.93 -2.41 -5.92
CA VAL A 335 -0.04 -1.98 -4.93
C VAL A 335 -1.11 -3.06 -4.81
N HIS A 336 -1.27 -3.60 -3.61
CA HIS A 336 -2.31 -4.56 -3.29
C HIS A 336 -3.59 -3.83 -2.90
N THR A 337 -4.72 -4.27 -3.44
CA THR A 337 -6.05 -3.75 -3.12
C THR A 337 -7.11 -4.84 -3.25
N GLN A 338 -8.33 -4.53 -2.86
CA GLN A 338 -9.51 -5.33 -3.15
C GLN A 338 -10.31 -4.75 -4.33
N PRO A 339 -11.19 -5.54 -4.96
CA PRO A 339 -12.13 -5.04 -5.94
C PRO A 339 -12.96 -3.88 -5.38
N VAL A 340 -13.11 -2.84 -6.19
CA VAL A 340 -13.83 -1.63 -5.79
C VAL A 340 -14.52 -0.99 -6.99
N GLU A 341 -15.71 -0.43 -6.75
CA GLU A 341 -16.39 0.40 -7.74
C GLU A 341 -15.86 1.82 -7.66
N VAL A 342 -15.25 2.28 -8.76
CA VAL A 342 -14.76 3.65 -8.90
C VAL A 342 -15.85 4.50 -9.58
N PRO A 343 -16.27 5.63 -8.98
CA PRO A 343 -17.31 6.49 -9.56
C PRO A 343 -16.95 6.96 -10.98
N LEU A 344 -17.94 6.97 -11.88
CA LEU A 344 -17.77 7.32 -13.30
C LEU A 344 -16.72 6.50 -14.08
N TYR A 345 -16.34 5.33 -13.55
CA TYR A 345 -15.43 4.36 -14.19
C TYR A 345 -16.00 2.93 -14.18
N GLY A 346 -16.54 2.49 -13.03
CA GLY A 346 -17.08 1.15 -12.81
C GLY A 346 -16.17 0.26 -11.96
N TRP A 347 -16.40 -1.05 -12.00
CA TRP A 347 -15.69 -2.03 -11.17
C TRP A 347 -14.24 -2.27 -11.61
N VAL A 348 -13.31 -2.00 -10.70
CA VAL A 348 -11.92 -2.46 -10.78
C VAL A 348 -11.84 -3.80 -10.05
N LYS A 349 -11.54 -4.89 -10.77
CA LYS A 349 -11.47 -6.25 -10.19
C LYS A 349 -10.05 -6.72 -9.86
N LYS A 350 -9.03 -5.97 -10.26
CA LYS A 350 -7.63 -6.33 -10.02
C LYS A 350 -7.33 -6.21 -8.52
N THR A 351 -6.71 -7.25 -7.96
CA THR A 351 -6.23 -7.25 -6.56
C THR A 351 -4.78 -6.78 -6.43
N GLU A 352 -4.06 -6.71 -7.54
CA GLU A 352 -2.69 -6.22 -7.65
C GLU A 352 -2.56 -5.35 -8.90
N GLN A 353 -1.96 -4.17 -8.75
CA GLN A 353 -1.73 -3.22 -9.84
C GLN A 353 -0.40 -2.51 -9.66
N SER A 354 0.25 -2.11 -10.74
CA SER A 354 1.41 -1.23 -10.60
C SER A 354 0.99 0.19 -10.22
N LYS A 355 1.91 0.92 -9.59
CA LYS A 355 1.80 2.37 -9.39
C LYS A 355 1.38 3.07 -10.69
N GLU A 356 2.06 2.77 -11.79
CA GLU A 356 1.84 3.42 -13.08
C GLU A 356 0.43 3.17 -13.61
N GLU A 357 -0.08 1.94 -13.53
CA GLU A 357 -1.46 1.61 -13.93
C GLU A 357 -2.51 2.41 -13.15
N LEU A 358 -2.29 2.58 -11.83
CA LEU A 358 -3.19 3.37 -10.98
C LEU A 358 -3.17 4.87 -11.33
N LEU A 359 -1.98 5.42 -11.58
CA LEU A 359 -1.82 6.83 -11.98
C LEU A 359 -2.40 7.09 -13.36
N GLU A 360 -2.20 6.19 -14.32
CA GLU A 360 -2.80 6.28 -15.65
C GLU A 360 -4.32 6.28 -15.59
N MET A 361 -4.91 5.40 -14.77
CA MET A 361 -6.36 5.35 -14.57
C MET A 361 -6.89 6.69 -14.01
N PHE A 362 -6.29 7.22 -12.93
CA PHE A 362 -6.74 8.48 -12.32
C PHE A 362 -6.51 9.69 -13.22
N THR A 363 -5.40 9.72 -13.95
CA THR A 363 -5.11 10.78 -14.93
C THR A 363 -6.13 10.78 -16.06
N GLY A 364 -6.42 9.60 -16.63
CA GLY A 364 -7.44 9.47 -17.67
C GLY A 364 -8.84 9.85 -17.18
N LEU A 365 -9.17 9.60 -15.91
CA LEU A 365 -10.43 10.02 -15.30
C LEU A 365 -10.49 11.54 -15.06
N HIS A 366 -9.40 12.14 -14.58
CA HIS A 366 -9.29 13.59 -14.44
C HIS A 366 -9.52 14.31 -15.78
N GLU A 367 -8.83 13.85 -16.84
CA GLU A 367 -8.94 14.43 -18.18
C GLU A 367 -10.34 14.25 -18.78
N ARG A 368 -10.89 13.02 -18.69
CA ARG A 368 -12.20 12.68 -19.27
C ARG A 368 -13.33 13.49 -18.65
N HIS A 369 -13.30 13.67 -17.33
CA HIS A 369 -14.38 14.31 -16.56
C HIS A 369 -14.08 15.77 -16.18
N GLN A 370 -12.96 16.30 -16.67
CA GLN A 370 -12.51 17.68 -16.48
C GLN A 370 -12.62 18.10 -15.01
N LEU A 371 -12.03 17.30 -14.11
CA LEU A 371 -12.14 17.57 -12.67
C LEU A 371 -11.42 18.89 -12.34
N PRO A 372 -12.03 19.80 -11.56
CA PRO A 372 -11.48 21.12 -11.24
C PRO A 372 -10.41 21.01 -10.14
N ILE A 373 -9.22 20.51 -10.52
CA ILE A 373 -8.09 20.33 -9.62
C ILE A 373 -7.16 21.55 -9.72
N ARG A 374 -6.77 22.08 -8.56
CA ARG A 374 -5.81 23.19 -8.41
C ARG A 374 -4.52 22.64 -7.80
N PHE A 375 -3.52 22.45 -8.65
CA PHE A 375 -2.19 21.98 -8.27
C PHE A 375 -1.34 23.07 -7.60
N GLY A 376 -0.33 22.64 -6.84
CA GLY A 376 0.55 23.51 -6.08
C GLY A 376 -0.16 24.34 -4.99
N GLN A 377 -1.32 23.90 -4.51
CA GLN A 377 -2.12 24.52 -3.45
C GLN A 377 -1.98 23.71 -2.16
N ARG A 378 -0.90 23.95 -1.39
CA ARG A 378 -0.72 23.29 -0.09
C ARG A 378 -1.68 23.91 0.92
N VAL A 379 -2.64 23.15 1.43
CA VAL A 379 -3.49 23.60 2.54
C VAL A 379 -2.67 23.70 3.82
N THR A 380 -2.74 24.85 4.48
CA THR A 380 -1.98 25.18 5.70
C THR A 380 -2.89 25.38 6.91
N GLY A 381 -4.20 25.53 6.71
CA GLY A 381 -5.16 25.75 7.79
C GLY A 381 -6.59 25.75 7.27
N PHE A 382 -7.55 25.54 8.15
CA PHE A 382 -8.96 25.81 7.89
C PHE A 382 -9.65 26.26 9.17
N ALA A 383 -10.73 27.02 9.05
CA ALA A 383 -11.50 27.48 10.19
C ALA A 383 -12.99 27.60 9.81
N PRO A 384 -13.91 27.15 10.67
CA PRO A 384 -15.33 27.44 10.51
C PRO A 384 -15.60 28.94 10.72
N GLU A 385 -16.48 29.51 9.90
CA GLU A 385 -17.04 30.86 9.99
C GLU A 385 -18.56 30.79 10.26
N ASP A 386 -19.15 31.93 10.64
CA ASP A 386 -20.59 32.05 10.82
C ASP A 386 -21.37 31.67 9.55
N GLY A 387 -22.58 31.13 9.72
CA GLY A 387 -23.42 30.72 8.60
C GLY A 387 -23.06 29.38 7.97
N GLY A 388 -22.24 28.56 8.64
CA GLY A 388 -21.91 27.20 8.19
C GLY A 388 -20.93 27.14 7.02
N VAL A 389 -20.09 28.17 6.89
CA VAL A 389 -19.01 28.24 5.90
C VAL A 389 -17.70 27.83 6.56
N VAL A 390 -16.81 27.20 5.81
CA VAL A 390 -15.43 26.89 6.22
C VAL A 390 -14.48 27.62 5.29
N VAL A 391 -13.57 28.40 5.88
CA VAL A 391 -12.45 29.02 5.17
C VAL A 391 -11.27 28.08 5.17
N VAL A 392 -10.64 27.91 4.02
CA VAL A 392 -9.46 27.08 3.84
C VAL A 392 -8.31 27.95 3.35
N HIS A 393 -7.20 27.91 4.09
CA HIS A 393 -5.97 28.63 3.79
C HIS A 393 -5.01 27.73 3.04
N THR A 394 -4.45 28.23 1.94
CA THR A 394 -3.36 27.57 1.22
C THR A 394 -2.09 28.41 1.19
N SER A 395 -1.01 27.82 0.69
CA SER A 395 0.25 28.50 0.40
C SER A 395 0.15 29.65 -0.61
N LYS A 396 -0.96 29.77 -1.36
CA LYS A 396 -1.13 30.76 -2.43
C LYS A 396 -2.31 31.70 -2.20
N ARG A 397 -3.44 31.20 -1.69
CA ARG A 397 -4.71 31.94 -1.61
C ARG A 397 -5.67 31.37 -0.56
N ARG A 398 -6.83 32.00 -0.41
CA ARG A 398 -7.93 31.51 0.45
C ARG A 398 -9.07 30.96 -0.39
N PHE A 399 -9.78 29.97 0.16
CA PHE A 399 -11.00 29.41 -0.43
C PHE A 399 -12.11 29.38 0.62
N ARG A 400 -13.37 29.45 0.17
CA ARG A 400 -14.55 29.30 1.02
C ARG A 400 -15.39 28.13 0.54
N CYS A 401 -15.94 27.36 1.46
CA CYS A 401 -16.83 26.23 1.12
C CYS A 401 -17.89 25.98 2.17
N ARG A 402 -19.00 25.36 1.79
CA ARG A 402 -20.02 24.87 2.74
C ARG A 402 -19.64 23.51 3.33
N ASN A 403 -18.98 22.68 2.53
CA ASN A 403 -18.50 21.37 2.95
C ASN A 403 -17.04 21.18 2.58
N LEU A 404 -16.28 20.56 3.48
CA LEU A 404 -14.86 20.30 3.35
C LEU A 404 -14.60 18.80 3.50
N VAL A 405 -13.99 18.17 2.50
CA VAL A 405 -13.51 16.78 2.58
C VAL A 405 -11.99 16.78 2.66
N LEU A 406 -11.44 16.34 3.80
CA LEU A 406 -10.02 16.20 4.04
C LEU A 406 -9.55 14.79 3.63
N ALA A 407 -9.02 14.68 2.41
CA ALA A 407 -8.51 13.46 1.81
C ALA A 407 -6.96 13.45 1.72
N ILE A 408 -6.31 13.97 2.75
CA ILE A 408 -4.86 14.26 2.78
C ILE A 408 -3.97 13.07 3.18
N GLY A 409 -4.57 11.92 3.53
CA GLY A 409 -3.84 10.70 3.94
C GLY A 409 -3.01 10.86 5.22
N ARG A 410 -2.17 9.86 5.54
CA ARG A 410 -1.27 9.91 6.71
C ARG A 410 0.21 10.10 6.39
N ARG A 411 0.60 9.99 5.11
CA ARG A 411 2.01 10.13 4.70
C ARG A 411 2.60 11.45 5.20
N GLY A 412 1.79 12.52 5.16
CA GLY A 412 2.14 13.84 5.69
C GLY A 412 3.56 14.26 5.31
N THR A 413 4.25 14.91 6.24
CA THR A 413 5.66 15.27 6.09
C THR A 413 6.53 14.10 6.58
N PRO A 414 7.58 13.68 5.87
CA PRO A 414 8.53 12.69 6.37
C PRO A 414 9.07 13.11 7.74
N ARG A 415 9.12 12.16 8.69
CA ARG A 415 9.70 12.40 10.01
C ARG A 415 11.19 12.68 9.86
N LYS A 416 11.62 13.84 10.34
CA LYS A 416 13.02 14.25 10.43
C LYS A 416 13.72 13.49 11.57
N LEU A 417 15.02 13.24 11.42
CA LEU A 417 15.89 12.64 12.44
C LEU A 417 16.28 13.66 13.51
N GLY A 418 16.34 14.95 13.16
CA GLY A 418 16.77 16.02 14.05
C GLY A 418 18.28 16.00 14.33
N VAL A 419 19.08 15.42 13.44
CA VAL A 419 20.54 15.30 13.61
C VAL A 419 21.28 16.39 12.81
N PRO A 420 22.44 16.87 13.28
CA PRO A 420 23.25 17.80 12.51
C PRO A 420 23.60 17.23 11.13
N GLY A 421 23.45 18.05 10.08
CA GLY A 421 23.70 17.67 8.68
C GLY A 421 22.54 17.00 7.95
N GLU A 422 21.39 16.82 8.58
CA GLU A 422 20.20 16.26 7.92
C GLU A 422 19.70 17.09 6.72
N GLU A 423 20.00 18.38 6.69
CA GLU A 423 19.60 19.28 5.60
C GLU A 423 20.55 19.27 4.39
N LEU A 424 21.60 18.43 4.42
CA LEU A 424 22.52 18.28 3.29
C LEU A 424 21.79 17.70 2.05
N PRO A 425 22.18 18.10 0.83
CA PRO A 425 21.52 17.67 -0.40
C PRO A 425 21.63 16.16 -0.70
N LYS A 426 22.51 15.45 0.01
CA LYS A 426 22.67 13.98 -0.06
C LYS A 426 21.66 13.20 0.77
N VAL A 427 20.78 13.88 1.52
CA VAL A 427 19.78 13.27 2.39
C VAL A 427 18.41 13.27 1.70
N PHE A 428 17.85 12.08 1.51
CA PHE A 428 16.58 11.86 0.83
C PHE A 428 15.58 11.16 1.74
N TYR A 429 14.29 11.41 1.54
CA TYR A 429 13.20 10.76 2.30
C TYR A 429 12.35 9.81 1.45
N GLN A 430 12.78 9.56 0.21
CA GLN A 430 12.09 8.71 -0.74
C GLN A 430 13.06 8.21 -1.82
N VAL A 431 12.80 7.01 -2.32
CA VAL A 431 13.43 6.46 -3.53
C VAL A 431 12.37 6.44 -4.63
N ARG A 432 12.47 7.32 -5.62
CA ARG A 432 11.55 7.33 -6.77
C ARG A 432 11.93 6.28 -7.80
N ASP A 433 13.22 6.20 -8.10
CA ASP A 433 13.77 5.25 -9.06
C ASP A 433 15.15 4.81 -8.56
N ALA A 434 15.28 3.52 -8.23
CA ALA A 434 16.55 2.99 -7.74
C ALA A 434 17.61 2.95 -8.85
N GLU A 435 17.21 2.81 -10.13
CA GLU A 435 18.12 2.68 -11.28
C GLU A 435 19.04 3.90 -11.46
N GLN A 436 18.67 5.05 -10.86
CA GLN A 436 19.45 6.29 -10.87
C GLN A 436 20.69 6.26 -9.96
N TYR A 437 20.78 5.29 -9.05
CA TYR A 437 21.83 5.20 -8.03
C TYR A 437 22.69 3.98 -8.31
N GLN A 438 23.93 4.18 -8.76
CA GLN A 438 24.86 3.10 -9.10
C GLN A 438 26.28 3.47 -8.65
N GLY A 439 27.04 2.48 -8.16
CA GLY A 439 28.41 2.68 -7.70
C GLY A 439 28.54 3.53 -6.43
N LEU A 440 27.52 3.56 -5.57
CA LEU A 440 27.46 4.47 -4.41
C LEU A 440 27.47 3.71 -3.07
N LYS A 441 28.05 4.32 -2.05
CA LYS A 441 27.91 3.96 -0.63
C LYS A 441 26.66 4.63 -0.06
N ILE A 442 25.67 3.83 0.34
CA ILE A 442 24.34 4.34 0.71
C ILE A 442 23.96 3.89 2.11
N VAL A 443 23.53 4.83 2.95
CA VAL A 443 22.98 4.54 4.28
C VAL A 443 21.47 4.71 4.26
N CYS A 444 20.73 3.64 4.52
CA CYS A 444 19.29 3.63 4.71
C CYS A 444 18.95 3.61 6.20
N VAL A 445 18.16 4.58 6.69
CA VAL A 445 17.76 4.68 8.10
C VAL A 445 16.30 4.24 8.24
N GLY A 446 16.04 3.19 9.01
CA GLY A 446 14.69 2.70 9.29
C GLY A 446 14.58 1.18 9.25
N GLY A 447 13.42 0.66 9.68
CA GLY A 447 13.16 -0.79 9.72
C GLY A 447 11.72 -1.19 9.46
N GLY A 448 10.98 -0.34 8.74
CA GLY A 448 9.67 -0.66 8.18
C GLY A 448 9.79 -1.10 6.72
N ASP A 449 8.67 -1.51 6.10
CA ASP A 449 8.66 -2.01 4.72
C ASP A 449 9.27 -1.01 3.73
N SER A 450 9.01 0.29 3.87
CA SER A 450 9.61 1.32 3.01
C SER A 450 11.14 1.36 3.08
N ALA A 451 11.71 1.17 4.28
CA ALA A 451 13.16 1.17 4.47
C ALA A 451 13.80 -0.07 3.85
N VAL A 452 13.17 -1.22 4.08
CA VAL A 452 13.64 -2.53 3.60
C VAL A 452 13.51 -2.62 2.07
N GLU A 453 12.37 -2.23 1.51
CA GLU A 453 12.17 -2.19 0.05
C GLU A 453 13.13 -1.23 -0.63
N ALA A 454 13.39 -0.06 -0.04
CA ALA A 454 14.38 0.88 -0.58
C ALA A 454 15.80 0.31 -0.52
N ALA A 455 16.20 -0.28 0.62
CA ALA A 455 17.52 -0.89 0.75
C ALA A 455 17.73 -2.02 -0.26
N MET A 456 16.76 -2.93 -0.43
CA MET A 456 16.82 -4.00 -1.43
C MET A 456 16.80 -3.47 -2.87
N GLY A 457 16.01 -2.41 -3.13
CA GLY A 457 15.95 -1.79 -4.45
C GLY A 457 17.28 -1.14 -4.84
N LEU A 458 17.94 -0.48 -3.89
CA LEU A 458 19.24 0.18 -4.06
C LEU A 458 20.39 -0.83 -4.11
N SER A 459 20.35 -1.90 -3.31
CA SER A 459 21.38 -2.96 -3.30
C SER A 459 21.38 -3.76 -4.60
N ALA A 460 20.23 -3.88 -5.26
CA ALA A 460 20.10 -4.54 -6.55
C ALA A 460 20.78 -3.79 -7.70
N GLN A 461 21.19 -2.53 -7.48
CA GLN A 461 21.83 -1.73 -8.52
C GLN A 461 23.34 -1.99 -8.59
N PRO A 462 23.94 -1.93 -9.79
CA PRO A 462 25.36 -2.21 -9.96
C PRO A 462 26.27 -1.36 -9.08
N GLY A 463 27.16 -2.01 -8.33
CA GLY A 463 28.23 -1.35 -7.58
C GLY A 463 27.80 -0.61 -6.31
N ASN A 464 26.53 -0.70 -5.88
CA ASN A 464 26.10 -0.06 -4.64
C ASN A 464 26.50 -0.87 -3.41
N GLU A 465 26.96 -0.17 -2.38
CA GLU A 465 27.17 -0.69 -1.03
C GLU A 465 26.10 -0.12 -0.12
N VAL A 466 25.16 -0.96 0.34
CA VAL A 466 24.01 -0.50 1.12
C VAL A 466 24.12 -0.95 2.57
N LEU A 467 24.06 0.03 3.49
CA LEU A 467 23.95 -0.18 4.93
C LEU A 467 22.57 0.23 5.42
N ILE A 468 21.82 -0.68 6.04
CA ILE A 468 20.59 -0.34 6.76
C ILE A 468 20.87 -0.17 8.27
N SER A 469 20.58 1.03 8.79
CA SER A 469 20.67 1.36 10.21
C SER A 469 19.27 1.34 10.83
N TYR A 470 19.10 0.54 11.89
CA TYR A 470 17.82 0.41 12.57
C TYR A 470 17.99 0.36 14.10
N ARG A 471 17.22 1.19 14.79
CA ARG A 471 17.29 1.36 16.26
C ARG A 471 16.84 0.16 17.10
N LYS A 472 16.23 -0.86 16.49
CA LYS A 472 15.76 -2.07 17.20
C LYS A 472 16.68 -3.25 16.91
N PRO A 473 16.67 -4.31 17.75
CA PRO A 473 17.53 -5.49 17.55
C PRO A 473 17.18 -6.33 16.32
N ARG A 474 15.95 -6.20 15.79
CA ARG A 474 15.50 -6.94 14.60
C ARG A 474 14.33 -6.27 13.91
N PHE A 475 14.12 -6.58 12.63
CA PHE A 475 12.88 -6.24 11.95
C PHE A 475 11.70 -7.00 12.57
N SER A 476 10.67 -6.26 12.99
CA SER A 476 9.48 -6.85 13.64
C SER A 476 8.16 -6.38 13.06
N ARG A 477 8.18 -5.35 12.20
CA ARG A 477 6.97 -4.72 11.65
C ARG A 477 6.80 -4.94 10.15
N ILE A 478 7.78 -5.56 9.49
CA ILE A 478 7.77 -5.76 8.04
C ILE A 478 6.95 -6.99 7.65
N LYS A 479 6.41 -6.95 6.43
CA LYS A 479 5.63 -8.04 5.84
C LYS A 479 6.48 -9.29 5.64
N SER A 480 5.84 -10.46 5.67
CA SER A 480 6.54 -11.75 5.65
C SER A 480 7.42 -11.91 4.39
N LYS A 481 6.89 -11.50 3.23
CA LYS A 481 7.65 -11.47 1.97
C LYS A 481 8.89 -10.58 2.03
N ASN A 482 8.78 -9.40 2.63
CA ASN A 482 9.90 -8.47 2.77
C ASN A 482 10.92 -9.00 3.79
N GLN A 483 10.46 -9.63 4.88
CA GLN A 483 11.31 -10.31 5.86
C GLN A 483 12.20 -11.37 5.20
N THR A 484 11.60 -12.32 4.49
CA THR A 484 12.36 -13.39 3.82
C THR A 484 13.41 -12.82 2.87
N ARG A 485 13.04 -11.80 2.08
CA ARG A 485 13.94 -11.22 1.08
C ARG A 485 15.09 -10.44 1.70
N ILE A 486 14.84 -9.63 2.73
CA ILE A 486 15.90 -8.85 3.38
C ILE A 486 16.86 -9.76 4.14
N ASP A 487 16.35 -10.83 4.77
CA ASP A 487 17.20 -11.81 5.46
C ASP A 487 18.12 -12.53 4.47
N ASP A 488 17.63 -12.86 3.27
CA ASP A 488 18.44 -13.43 2.20
C ASP A 488 19.51 -12.45 1.68
N GLU A 489 19.18 -11.16 1.54
CA GLU A 489 20.15 -10.13 1.12
C GLU A 489 21.21 -9.84 2.18
N ILE A 490 20.84 -9.85 3.46
CA ILE A 490 21.78 -9.73 4.57
C ILE A 490 22.70 -10.95 4.63
N ARG A 491 22.13 -12.16 4.53
CA ARG A 491 22.92 -13.41 4.54
C ARG A 491 23.91 -13.48 3.37
N THR A 492 23.52 -12.97 2.21
CA THR A 492 24.39 -12.94 1.02
C THR A 492 25.34 -11.74 0.99
N GLY A 493 25.29 -10.84 1.98
CA GLY A 493 26.14 -9.65 2.07
C GLY A 493 25.78 -8.54 1.08
N ARG A 494 24.65 -8.65 0.37
CA ARG A 494 24.17 -7.58 -0.54
C ARG A 494 23.70 -6.34 0.21
N VAL A 495 23.15 -6.54 1.40
CA VAL A 495 22.78 -5.46 2.32
C VAL A 495 23.48 -5.69 3.65
N GLN A 496 24.19 -4.69 4.14
CA GLN A 496 24.74 -4.70 5.49
C GLN A 496 23.68 -4.19 6.45
N ALA A 497 23.46 -4.85 7.59
CA ALA A 497 22.50 -4.42 8.59
C ALA A 497 23.20 -4.09 9.90
N LEU A 498 22.91 -2.91 10.44
CA LEU A 498 23.36 -2.46 11.75
C LEU A 498 22.14 -2.23 12.64
N PHE A 499 21.85 -3.21 13.47
CA PHE A 499 20.78 -3.15 14.46
C PHE A 499 21.23 -2.37 15.70
N GLU A 500 20.24 -2.00 16.53
CA GLU A 500 20.45 -1.21 17.75
C GLU A 500 21.29 0.05 17.52
N SER A 501 21.08 0.68 16.35
CA SER A 501 21.86 1.82 15.91
C SER A 501 21.04 3.06 15.63
N ASN A 502 21.66 4.21 15.88
CA ASN A 502 21.08 5.53 15.61
C ASN A 502 22.11 6.42 14.92
N LEU A 503 21.70 7.06 13.83
CA LEU A 503 22.46 8.14 13.22
C LEU A 503 22.56 9.31 14.20
N ARG A 504 23.75 9.93 14.30
CA ARG A 504 24.01 11.07 15.20
C ARG A 504 24.40 12.34 14.49
N GLU A 505 25.11 12.23 13.37
CA GLU A 505 25.58 13.36 12.56
C GLU A 505 25.76 12.91 11.10
N ILE A 506 25.51 13.81 10.16
CA ILE A 506 25.74 13.61 8.73
C ILE A 506 26.72 14.68 8.23
N ARG A 507 27.80 14.25 7.59
CA ARG A 507 28.75 15.10 6.88
C ARG A 507 28.70 14.82 5.38
N GLU A 508 29.43 15.62 4.62
CA GLU A 508 29.50 15.52 3.15
C GLU A 508 29.94 14.15 2.66
N ASP A 509 30.84 13.47 3.38
CA ASP A 509 31.48 12.21 2.97
C ASP A 509 31.24 11.03 3.94
N GLN A 510 30.66 11.28 5.11
CA GLN A 510 30.52 10.28 6.18
C GLN A 510 29.34 10.55 7.09
N VAL A 511 28.86 9.51 7.77
CA VAL A 511 27.87 9.60 8.86
C VAL A 511 28.44 9.07 10.16
N LEU A 512 28.07 9.70 11.26
CA LEU A 512 28.32 9.17 12.61
C LEU A 512 27.15 8.29 13.01
N ILE A 513 27.42 7.01 13.30
CA ILE A 513 26.43 6.08 13.80
C ILE A 513 26.84 5.60 15.20
N ALA A 514 25.93 5.76 16.16
CA ALA A 514 26.02 5.14 17.47
C ALA A 514 25.40 3.75 17.41
N GLY A 515 26.18 2.71 17.66
CA GLY A 515 25.73 1.31 17.73
C GLY A 515 26.19 0.61 19.01
N PRO A 516 26.04 -0.73 19.10
CA PRO A 516 26.41 -1.51 20.28
C PRO A 516 27.90 -1.43 20.64
N GLU A 517 28.77 -1.29 19.63
CA GLU A 517 30.23 -1.20 19.79
C GLU A 517 30.72 0.24 20.07
N GLY A 518 29.79 1.19 20.24
CA GLY A 518 30.08 2.61 20.38
C GLY A 518 29.80 3.42 19.12
N GLU A 519 30.35 4.63 19.07
CA GLU A 519 30.18 5.54 17.94
C GLU A 519 31.28 5.32 16.90
N ARG A 520 30.90 5.28 15.62
CA ARG A 520 31.84 5.15 14.51
C ARG A 520 31.41 5.97 13.30
N TRP A 521 32.41 6.49 12.60
CA TRP A 521 32.24 7.13 11.30
C TRP A 521 32.15 6.07 10.20
N ILE A 522 31.21 6.26 9.27
CA ILE A 522 31.00 5.39 8.13
C ILE A 522 30.96 6.26 6.88
N ASP A 523 31.85 5.97 5.93
CA ASP A 523 31.85 6.63 4.62
C ASP A 523 30.51 6.42 3.90
N ASN A 524 29.96 7.47 3.33
CA ASN A 524 28.76 7.36 2.51
C ASN A 524 28.65 8.49 1.49
N ASP A 525 28.04 8.18 0.35
CA ASP A 525 27.69 9.16 -0.67
C ASP A 525 26.28 9.71 -0.45
N LEU A 526 25.33 8.86 -0.04
CA LEU A 526 23.92 9.23 0.14
C LEU A 526 23.33 8.69 1.45
N VAL A 527 22.28 9.35 1.95
CA VAL A 527 21.48 8.91 3.08
C VAL A 527 20.00 8.88 2.69
N PHE A 528 19.32 7.76 2.88
CA PHE A 528 17.86 7.67 2.75
C PHE A 528 17.21 7.47 4.11
N VAL A 529 16.32 8.38 4.50
CA VAL A 529 15.65 8.38 5.79
C VAL A 529 14.20 7.89 5.65
N PHE A 530 13.91 6.77 6.30
CA PHE A 530 12.61 6.13 6.36
C PHE A 530 12.13 5.96 7.82
N ALA A 531 12.13 7.06 8.56
CA ALA A 531 11.70 7.11 9.96
C ALA A 531 10.16 7.16 10.15
N GLY A 532 9.39 7.03 9.06
CA GLY A 532 7.93 7.18 9.03
C GLY A 532 7.49 8.59 8.64
N GLY A 533 6.18 8.80 8.52
CA GLY A 533 5.57 10.12 8.29
C GLY A 533 4.97 10.69 9.58
N GLU A 534 4.90 12.02 9.64
CA GLU A 534 4.09 12.74 10.62
C GLU A 534 2.71 12.98 10.04
N PRO A 535 1.66 12.36 10.62
CA PRO A 535 0.30 12.64 10.20
C PRO A 535 -0.01 14.14 10.36
N PRO A 536 -0.89 14.72 9.52
CA PRO A 536 -1.23 16.13 9.57
C PRO A 536 -2.17 16.47 10.75
N TYR A 537 -1.94 15.90 11.94
CA TYR A 537 -2.72 16.15 13.14
C TYR A 537 -2.65 17.59 13.65
N PRO A 538 -1.50 18.31 13.57
CA PRO A 538 -1.47 19.73 13.92
C PRO A 538 -2.50 20.54 13.12
N LEU A 539 -2.56 20.33 11.80
CA LEU A 539 -3.55 20.97 10.92
C LEU A 539 -4.99 20.69 11.36
N LEU A 540 -5.30 19.44 11.73
CA LEU A 540 -6.64 19.07 12.20
C LEU A 540 -6.97 19.71 13.56
N ARG A 541 -6.04 19.69 14.50
CA ARG A 541 -6.22 20.24 15.85
C ARG A 541 -6.38 21.76 15.81
N GLU A 542 -5.54 22.45 15.05
CA GLU A 542 -5.63 23.89 14.82
C GLU A 542 -6.93 24.29 14.13
N GLY A 543 -7.43 23.44 13.22
CA GLY A 543 -8.75 23.61 12.61
C GLY A 543 -9.94 23.34 13.54
N GLY A 544 -9.71 22.84 14.76
CA GLY A 544 -10.73 22.60 15.78
C GLY A 544 -11.29 21.17 15.84
N VAL A 545 -10.71 20.22 15.10
CA VAL A 545 -11.14 18.81 15.14
C VAL A 545 -10.72 18.19 16.46
N ARG A 546 -11.67 17.55 17.17
CA ARG A 546 -11.37 16.83 18.41
C ARG A 546 -10.73 15.47 18.12
N PHE A 547 -9.88 15.05 19.05
CA PHE A 547 -9.18 13.77 19.04
C PHE A 547 -9.49 13.01 20.33
N GLY A 548 -9.40 11.68 20.29
CA GLY A 548 -9.60 10.83 21.47
C GLY A 548 -10.81 9.92 21.38
N ASP A 549 -11.37 9.58 22.55
CA ASP A 549 -12.41 8.56 22.66
C ASP A 549 -13.58 8.91 21.74
N GLN A 550 -13.81 8.01 20.77
CA GLN A 550 -14.98 8.08 19.92
C GLN A 550 -16.22 7.88 20.81
N LEU A 551 -17.17 8.82 20.69
CA LEU A 551 -18.40 8.86 21.50
C LEU A 551 -19.27 7.61 21.30
#